data_AF-A0A496X5M9-F1
#
_entry.id   AF-A0A496X5M9-F1
#
_cell.length_a   1.000
_cell.length_b   1.000
_cell.length_c   1.000
_cell.angle_alpha   90.00
_cell.angle_beta   90.00
_cell.angle_gamma   90.00
#
_symmetry.space_group_name_H-M   'P 1'
#
loop_
_entity.id
_entity.type
_entity.pdbx_description
1 polymer ?
#
loop_
_entity_poly.entity_id
_entity_poly.type
_entity_poly.pdbx_seq_one_letter_code
_entity_poly.pdbx_strand_id
1 'polypeptide(L)'
;MLEIDEMAKSEAITRWVMPESVHLPIAARDKESIVRYIGSIVSELSMPNTDKAFLVEVPPPSKIDEKLALWDVPESKVLHRVLQVWVHVDYRGYRRAYSKAFPDEDISNLILDHIENRRMARVKGYPYVRILPISKSANSSSGALSEKWGYDYHNTPEMRKKNREKNQFIQYADLSSLVKMLNMNTGGGVMDAVNEAQSLLLQK
;
A
#
# COMPACT_ATOMS: atom_id res chain seq x y z
N MET A 1 7.80 18.35 9.69
CA MET A 1 6.34 18.13 9.61
C MET A 1 6.06 17.63 8.21
N LEU A 2 5.39 16.49 8.08
CA LEU A 2 5.03 15.96 6.75
C LEU A 2 4.01 16.88 6.10
N GLU A 3 4.10 17.00 4.78
CA GLU A 3 3.10 17.69 3.99
C GLU A 3 1.94 16.75 3.64
N ILE A 4 0.81 17.32 3.26
CA ILE A 4 -0.35 16.56 2.76
C ILE A 4 -0.33 16.65 1.24
N ASP A 5 -0.30 15.49 0.57
CA ASP A 5 -0.62 15.43 -0.86
C ASP A 5 -2.14 15.59 -1.02
N GLU A 6 -2.59 16.83 -1.23
CA GLU A 6 -4.01 17.18 -1.33
C GLU A 6 -4.73 16.44 -2.45
N MET A 7 -4.04 16.14 -3.55
CA MET A 7 -4.62 15.36 -4.66
C MET A 7 -4.84 13.91 -4.25
N ALA A 8 -3.87 13.31 -3.55
CA ALA A 8 -4.02 11.97 -3.02
C ALA A 8 -5.12 11.89 -1.95
N LYS A 9 -5.15 12.87 -1.03
CA LYS A 9 -6.17 12.95 0.02
C LYS A 9 -7.56 13.11 -0.59
N SER A 10 -7.71 14.01 -1.55
CA SER A 10 -8.98 14.21 -2.26
C SER A 10 -9.44 12.93 -2.96
N GLU A 11 -8.54 12.18 -3.61
CA GLU A 11 -8.90 10.91 -4.24
C GLU A 11 -9.36 9.86 -3.21
N ALA A 12 -8.64 9.72 -2.09
CA ALA A 12 -9.03 8.80 -1.01
C ALA A 12 -10.43 9.09 -0.46
N ILE A 13 -10.78 10.37 -0.27
CA ILE A 13 -12.08 10.79 0.26
C ILE A 13 -13.19 10.66 -0.80
N THR A 14 -12.97 11.22 -1.99
CA THR A 14 -14.05 11.41 -2.96
C THR A 14 -14.28 10.21 -3.87
N ARG A 15 -13.21 9.48 -4.22
CA ARG A 15 -13.30 8.33 -5.13
C ARG A 15 -13.47 7.02 -4.39
N TRP A 16 -12.74 6.86 -3.29
CA TRP A 16 -12.70 5.61 -2.54
C TRP A 16 -13.53 5.63 -1.26
N VAL A 17 -13.96 6.83 -0.81
CA VAL A 17 -14.76 7.01 0.41
C VAL A 17 -14.07 6.40 1.64
N MET A 18 -12.73 6.51 1.67
CA MET A 18 -11.91 5.96 2.75
C MET A 18 -11.91 6.94 3.94
N PRO A 19 -12.22 6.48 5.18
CA PRO A 19 -12.05 7.29 6.39
C PRO A 19 -10.60 7.77 6.53
N GLU A 20 -10.39 9.00 7.04
CA GLU A 20 -9.04 9.57 7.19
C GLU A 20 -8.12 8.70 8.08
N SER A 21 -8.69 7.99 9.06
CA SER A 21 -7.96 7.06 9.93
C SER A 21 -7.37 5.84 9.21
N VAL A 22 -7.71 5.64 7.92
CA VAL A 22 -7.15 4.59 7.06
C VAL A 22 -6.57 5.15 5.75
N HIS A 23 -6.19 6.43 5.74
CA HIS A 23 -5.37 6.99 4.66
C HIS A 23 -3.93 6.48 4.81
N LEU A 24 -3.69 5.28 4.27
CA LEU A 24 -2.42 4.55 4.38
C LEU A 24 -1.63 4.71 3.09
N PRO A 25 -0.46 5.39 3.08
CA PRO A 25 0.34 5.45 1.87
C PRO A 25 0.83 4.06 1.45
N ILE A 26 0.69 3.71 0.17
CA ILE A 26 1.10 2.41 -0.39
C ILE A 26 2.03 2.53 -1.60
N ALA A 27 2.06 3.69 -2.25
CA ALA A 27 2.92 3.95 -3.40
C ALA A 27 3.42 5.41 -3.41
N ALA A 28 4.60 5.65 -3.97
CA ALA A 28 5.23 6.95 -4.05
C ALA A 28 5.97 7.15 -5.38
N ARG A 29 5.98 8.40 -5.86
CA ARG A 29 6.52 8.79 -7.17
C ARG A 29 8.04 8.77 -7.21
N ASP A 30 8.66 9.13 -6.09
CA ASP A 30 10.11 9.20 -5.92
C ASP A 30 10.48 9.16 -4.43
N LYS A 31 11.79 9.18 -4.16
CA LYS A 31 12.34 9.17 -2.79
C LYS A 31 11.94 10.43 -2.03
N GLU A 32 11.94 11.57 -2.71
CA GLU A 32 11.55 12.86 -2.17
C GLU A 32 10.09 12.85 -1.72
N SER A 33 9.20 12.20 -2.47
CA SER A 33 7.79 12.02 -2.13
C SER A 33 7.61 11.18 -0.87
N ILE A 34 8.45 10.16 -0.65
CA ILE A 34 8.45 9.39 0.61
C ILE A 34 8.77 10.32 1.78
N VAL A 35 9.87 11.09 1.67
CA VAL A 35 10.31 11.99 2.74
C VAL A 35 9.30 13.10 3.02
N ARG A 36 8.69 13.63 1.96
CA ARG A 36 7.79 14.78 2.04
C ARG A 36 6.41 14.43 2.59
N TYR A 37 5.84 13.29 2.18
CA TYR A 37 4.42 12.97 2.43
C TYR A 37 4.19 11.72 3.29
N ILE A 38 5.19 10.85 3.47
CA ILE A 38 5.00 9.54 4.13
C ILE A 38 5.73 9.49 5.46
N GLY A 39 7.03 9.77 5.49
CA GLY A 39 7.84 9.55 6.67
C GLY A 39 9.33 9.75 6.42
N SER A 40 10.14 9.58 7.46
CA SER A 40 11.59 9.77 7.37
C SER A 40 12.29 8.47 6.95
N ILE A 41 13.21 8.55 5.98
CA ILE A 41 14.05 7.40 5.62
C ILE A 41 15.11 7.23 6.70
N VAL A 42 15.00 6.18 7.52
CA VAL A 42 15.92 5.90 8.63
C VAL A 42 17.06 4.96 8.22
N SER A 43 16.90 4.20 7.14
CA SER A 43 17.96 3.37 6.58
C SER A 43 17.74 3.08 5.10
N GLU A 44 18.83 3.02 4.32
CA GLU A 44 18.83 2.35 3.01
C GLU A 44 19.05 0.84 3.22
N LEU A 45 18.14 0.03 2.68
CA LEU A 45 18.15 -1.43 2.80
C LEU A 45 18.80 -2.10 1.59
N SER A 46 18.87 -1.38 0.46
CA SER A 46 19.65 -1.74 -0.71
C SER A 46 21.14 -1.41 -0.55
N MET A 47 21.94 -1.67 -1.58
CA MET A 47 23.32 -1.18 -1.61
C MET A 47 23.32 0.35 -1.54
N PRO A 48 24.32 0.99 -0.93
CA PRO A 48 24.37 2.45 -0.83
C PRO A 48 24.23 3.12 -2.19
N ASN A 49 23.47 4.22 -2.24
CA ASN A 49 23.26 5.06 -3.43
C ASN A 49 22.57 4.34 -4.60
N THR A 50 21.78 3.29 -4.32
CA THR A 50 20.99 2.63 -5.36
C THR A 50 19.54 3.07 -5.37
N ASP A 51 19.06 3.65 -4.26
CA ASP A 51 17.69 4.13 -4.09
C ASP A 51 16.68 3.03 -4.48
N LYS A 52 16.91 1.80 -4.02
CA LYS A 52 16.06 0.64 -4.37
C LYS A 52 15.23 0.12 -3.23
N ALA A 53 15.66 0.29 -1.98
CA ALA A 53 14.90 -0.12 -0.82
C ALA A 53 15.20 0.76 0.39
N PHE A 54 14.16 1.17 1.09
CA PHE A 54 14.22 2.07 2.23
C PHE A 54 13.46 1.48 3.42
N LEU A 55 14.01 1.67 4.61
CA LEU A 55 13.26 1.60 5.85
C LEU A 55 12.77 3.02 6.16
N VAL A 56 11.46 3.16 6.26
CA VAL A 56 10.78 4.44 6.47
C VAL A 56 10.11 4.41 7.83
N GLU A 57 10.40 5.42 8.64
CA GLU A 57 9.69 5.70 9.88
C GLU A 57 8.52 6.65 9.58
N VAL A 58 7.31 6.16 9.80
CA VAL A 58 6.05 6.83 9.54
C VAL A 58 5.46 7.30 10.88
N PRO A 59 5.10 8.59 11.03
CA PRO A 59 4.48 9.07 12.25
C PRO A 59 3.10 8.42 12.45
N PRO A 60 2.66 8.25 13.70
CA PRO A 60 1.32 7.76 13.98
C PRO A 60 0.27 8.73 13.39
N PRO A 61 -0.90 8.23 12.98
CA PRO A 61 -1.98 9.08 12.52
C PRO A 61 -2.41 10.05 13.63
N SER A 62 -2.75 11.29 13.25
CA SER A 62 -3.21 12.31 14.20
C SER A 62 -4.60 12.01 14.78
N LYS A 63 -5.41 11.21 14.07
CA LYS A 63 -6.75 10.80 14.49
C LYS A 63 -7.03 9.38 14.05
N ILE A 64 -7.46 8.55 14.99
CA ILE A 64 -7.98 7.21 14.74
C ILE A 64 -9.47 7.22 15.12
N ASP A 65 -10.34 6.83 14.20
CA ASP A 65 -11.73 6.52 14.54
C ASP A 65 -11.79 5.07 15.04
N GLU A 66 -11.69 4.89 16.36
CA GLU A 66 -11.67 3.57 17.02
C GLU A 66 -12.97 2.78 16.86
N LYS A 67 -14.03 3.40 16.33
CA LYS A 67 -15.31 2.73 16.10
C LYS A 67 -15.32 1.88 14.84
N LEU A 68 -14.36 2.02 13.94
CA LEU A 68 -14.33 1.21 12.72
C LEU A 68 -14.10 -0.27 13.06
N ALA A 69 -14.92 -1.16 12.49
CA ALA A 69 -14.85 -2.60 12.72
C ALA A 69 -13.48 -3.20 12.36
N LEU A 70 -12.75 -2.59 11.43
CA LEU A 70 -11.41 -3.04 11.03
C LEU A 70 -10.42 -3.14 12.19
N TRP A 71 -10.59 -2.35 13.26
CA TRP A 71 -9.67 -2.36 14.40
C TRP A 71 -9.82 -3.61 15.27
N ASP A 72 -10.93 -4.33 15.15
CA ASP A 72 -11.16 -5.58 15.87
C ASP A 72 -10.44 -6.77 15.19
N VAL A 73 -9.95 -6.57 13.97
CA VAL A 73 -9.15 -7.56 13.23
C VAL A 73 -7.71 -7.56 13.77
N PRO A 74 -7.15 -8.71 14.21
CA PRO A 74 -5.79 -8.79 14.76
C PRO A 74 -4.70 -8.23 13.84
N GLU A 75 -4.89 -8.35 12.53
CA GLU A 75 -3.98 -7.91 11.48
C GLU A 75 -3.94 -6.39 11.32
N SER A 76 -4.92 -5.64 11.85
CA SER A 76 -4.99 -4.17 11.77
C SER A 76 -3.76 -3.46 12.34
N LYS A 77 -3.01 -4.14 13.22
CA LYS A 77 -1.73 -3.70 13.79
C LYS A 77 -0.68 -3.33 12.72
N VAL A 78 -0.78 -3.91 11.52
CA VAL A 78 0.17 -3.63 10.44
C VAL A 78 -0.12 -2.32 9.72
N LEU A 79 -1.35 -1.80 9.79
CA LEU A 79 -1.79 -0.63 9.00
C LEU A 79 -0.95 0.60 9.32
N HIS A 80 -0.91 0.97 10.60
CA HIS A 80 -0.17 2.12 11.15
C HIS A 80 1.17 1.74 11.78
N ARG A 81 1.77 0.63 11.33
CA ARG A 81 3.11 0.25 11.79
C ARG A 81 4.09 1.39 11.51
N VAL A 82 4.83 1.81 12.54
CA VAL A 82 5.77 2.94 12.49
C VAL A 82 6.89 2.68 11.48
N LEU A 83 7.55 1.53 11.56
CA LEU A 83 8.60 1.15 10.61
C LEU A 83 8.01 0.38 9.43
N GLN A 84 8.28 0.85 8.22
CA GLN A 84 7.74 0.30 6.99
C GLN A 84 8.84 0.11 5.95
N VAL A 85 8.77 -0.96 5.17
CA VAL A 85 9.72 -1.21 4.08
C VAL A 85 9.11 -0.77 2.76
N TRP A 86 9.82 0.11 2.07
CA TRP A 86 9.46 0.67 0.77
C TRP A 86 10.50 0.27 -0.26
N VAL A 87 10.07 -0.26 -1.40
CA VAL A 87 10.99 -0.77 -2.42
C VAL A 87 10.63 -0.25 -3.80
N HIS A 88 11.63 -0.11 -4.66
CA HIS A 88 11.43 0.11 -6.08
C HIS A 88 10.79 -1.14 -6.71
N VAL A 89 9.81 -0.97 -7.58
CA VAL A 89 9.04 -2.05 -8.28
C VAL A 89 9.87 -3.01 -9.14
N ASP A 90 11.15 -2.71 -9.35
CA ASP A 90 12.11 -3.50 -10.13
C ASP A 90 13.22 -4.11 -9.24
N TYR A 91 13.25 -3.73 -7.96
CA TYR A 91 14.25 -4.26 -7.03
C TYR A 91 13.95 -5.72 -6.75
N ARG A 92 14.90 -6.61 -7.03
CA ARG A 92 14.74 -8.06 -6.81
C ARG A 92 15.11 -8.51 -5.39
N GLY A 93 15.82 -7.67 -4.64
CA GLY A 93 16.31 -7.99 -3.30
C GLY A 93 15.34 -7.68 -2.17
N TYR A 94 14.07 -7.37 -2.46
CA TYR A 94 13.11 -6.86 -1.45
C TYR A 94 12.90 -7.81 -0.27
N ARG A 95 12.96 -9.13 -0.48
CA ARG A 95 12.90 -10.09 0.63
C ARG A 95 14.07 -9.96 1.60
N ARG A 96 15.29 -9.78 1.06
CA ARG A 96 16.48 -9.55 1.87
C ARG A 96 16.41 -8.20 2.59
N ALA A 97 15.91 -7.17 1.92
CA ALA A 97 15.69 -5.86 2.53
C ALA A 97 14.71 -5.95 3.71
N TYR A 98 13.60 -6.69 3.55
CA TYR A 98 12.65 -6.91 4.64
C TYR A 98 13.28 -7.64 5.83
N SER A 99 13.96 -8.77 5.59
CA SER A 99 14.65 -9.51 6.67
C SER A 99 15.76 -8.69 7.33
N LYS A 100 16.40 -7.76 6.62
CA LYS A 100 17.36 -6.81 7.19
C LYS A 100 16.67 -5.79 8.11
N ALA A 101 15.49 -5.32 7.74
CA ALA A 101 14.72 -4.35 8.52
C ALA A 101 14.08 -4.97 9.78
N PHE A 102 13.65 -6.23 9.69
CA PHE A 102 12.96 -6.95 10.75
C PHE A 102 13.61 -8.34 10.95
N PRO A 103 14.79 -8.41 11.58
CA PRO A 103 15.53 -9.66 11.74
C PRO A 103 14.82 -10.69 12.63
N ASP A 104 13.97 -10.21 13.54
CA ASP A 104 13.26 -11.04 14.51
C ASP A 104 11.92 -11.60 13.97
N GLU A 105 11.52 -11.21 12.75
CA GLU A 105 10.28 -11.70 12.13
C GLU A 105 10.51 -12.95 11.27
N ASP A 106 9.84 -14.05 11.62
CA ASP A 106 9.80 -15.23 10.76
C ASP A 106 8.79 -15.06 9.61
N ILE A 107 9.32 -14.77 8.42
CA ILE A 107 8.55 -14.67 7.18
C ILE A 107 8.72 -15.90 6.27
N SER A 108 9.24 -17.02 6.78
CA SER A 108 9.58 -18.22 5.99
C SER A 108 8.39 -18.80 5.25
N ASN A 109 7.21 -18.77 5.88
CA ASN A 109 5.96 -19.28 5.32
C ASN A 109 5.08 -18.20 4.65
N LEU A 110 5.57 -16.95 4.58
CA LEU A 110 4.84 -15.81 4.05
C LEU A 110 5.38 -15.36 2.69
N ILE A 111 4.49 -14.81 1.87
CA ILE A 111 4.82 -14.12 0.62
C ILE A 111 5.03 -12.64 0.95
N LEU A 112 6.14 -12.07 0.51
CA LEU A 112 6.27 -10.60 0.53
C LEU A 112 5.61 -10.04 -0.73
N ASP A 113 4.51 -9.33 -0.53
CA ASP A 113 3.76 -8.73 -1.61
C ASP A 113 3.99 -7.22 -1.69
N HIS A 114 3.84 -6.68 -2.90
CA HIS A 114 3.75 -5.25 -3.14
C HIS A 114 2.29 -4.87 -2.99
N ILE A 115 1.97 -4.02 -2.00
CA ILE A 115 0.57 -3.68 -1.69
C ILE A 115 -0.10 -3.12 -2.95
N GLU A 116 0.52 -2.10 -3.57
CA GLU A 116 0.22 -1.73 -4.95
C GLU A 116 0.93 -2.68 -5.91
N ASN A 117 0.16 -3.33 -6.79
CA ASN A 117 0.71 -4.25 -7.78
C ASN A 117 1.80 -3.56 -8.64
N ARG A 118 2.98 -4.19 -8.75
CA ARG A 118 4.13 -3.62 -9.48
C ARG A 118 3.83 -3.19 -10.93
N ARG A 119 2.94 -3.87 -11.65
CA ARG A 119 2.59 -3.51 -13.04
C ARG A 119 1.71 -2.27 -13.04
N MET A 120 0.72 -2.22 -12.15
CA MET A 120 -0.12 -1.05 -11.97
C MET A 120 0.69 0.17 -11.54
N ALA A 121 1.55 0.01 -10.54
CA ALA A 121 2.44 1.05 -10.03
C ALA A 121 3.28 1.69 -11.14
N ARG A 122 3.85 0.88 -12.06
CA ARG A 122 4.56 1.39 -13.26
C ARG A 122 3.66 2.22 -14.18
N VAL A 123 2.44 1.76 -14.43
CA VAL A 123 1.49 2.45 -15.32
C VAL A 123 0.97 3.76 -14.69
N LYS A 124 0.84 3.79 -13.36
CA LYS A 124 0.44 4.98 -12.60
C LYS A 124 1.58 5.96 -12.33
N GLY A 125 2.84 5.54 -12.50
CA GLY A 125 4.02 6.38 -12.29
C GLY A 125 4.52 6.38 -10.84
N TYR A 126 4.25 5.33 -10.07
CA TYR A 126 4.72 5.14 -8.70
C TYR A 126 5.78 4.03 -8.66
N PRO A 127 7.07 4.35 -8.85
CA PRO A 127 8.12 3.34 -8.84
C PRO A 127 8.41 2.78 -7.44
N TYR A 128 8.02 3.46 -6.37
CA TYR A 128 8.21 2.98 -4.99
C TYR A 128 6.89 2.50 -4.42
N VAL A 129 6.91 1.34 -3.78
CA VAL A 129 5.72 0.74 -3.18
C VAL A 129 6.06 0.14 -1.82
N ARG A 130 5.09 0.21 -0.91
CA ARG A 130 5.15 -0.44 0.39
C ARG A 130 5.00 -1.96 0.23
N ILE A 131 5.81 -2.72 0.96
CA ILE A 131 5.70 -4.18 1.00
C ILE A 131 5.27 -4.67 2.37
N LEU A 132 4.51 -5.78 2.41
CA LEU A 132 4.23 -6.51 3.64
C LEU A 132 4.26 -8.02 3.43
N PRO A 133 4.54 -8.80 4.48
CA PRO A 133 4.41 -10.24 4.43
C PRO A 133 2.93 -10.62 4.59
N ILE A 134 2.41 -11.41 3.65
CA ILE A 134 1.04 -11.94 3.66
C ILE A 134 1.04 -13.45 3.49
N SER A 135 -0.06 -14.08 3.90
CA SER A 135 -0.29 -15.50 3.68
C SER A 135 -0.42 -15.81 2.17
N LYS A 136 -0.08 -17.06 1.80
CA LYS A 136 -0.24 -17.52 0.41
C LYS A 136 -1.69 -17.47 -0.05
N SER A 137 -2.63 -17.80 0.84
CA SER A 137 -4.06 -17.81 0.54
C SER A 137 -4.59 -16.41 0.23
N ALA A 138 -4.19 -15.40 1.04
CA ALA A 138 -4.63 -14.03 0.84
C ALA A 138 -4.15 -13.51 -0.53
N ASN A 139 -2.86 -13.71 -0.83
CA ASN A 139 -2.26 -13.33 -2.11
C ASN A 139 -3.00 -13.91 -3.33
N SER A 140 -3.42 -15.18 -3.27
CA SER A 140 -4.16 -15.81 -4.38
C SER A 140 -5.59 -15.29 -4.54
N SER A 141 -6.25 -14.90 -3.45
CA SER A 141 -7.66 -14.46 -3.45
C SER A 141 -7.85 -13.04 -3.97
N SER A 142 -6.89 -12.14 -3.74
CA SER A 142 -7.01 -10.71 -4.07
C SER A 142 -6.49 -10.30 -5.46
N GLY A 143 -5.81 -11.18 -6.20
CA GLY A 143 -4.88 -10.75 -7.27
C GLY A 143 -5.26 -10.98 -8.73
N ALA A 144 -6.02 -12.01 -9.12
CA ALA A 144 -5.96 -12.44 -10.53
C ALA A 144 -6.84 -11.63 -11.51
N LEU A 145 -8.05 -11.24 -11.10
CA LEU A 145 -9.04 -10.64 -12.01
C LEU A 145 -9.05 -9.10 -11.95
N SER A 146 -9.06 -8.51 -10.76
CA SER A 146 -9.06 -7.05 -10.56
C SER A 146 -7.77 -6.40 -11.07
N GLU A 147 -6.61 -7.03 -10.83
CA GLU A 147 -5.31 -6.47 -11.22
C GLU A 147 -5.13 -6.44 -12.76
N LYS A 148 -5.65 -7.44 -13.48
CA LYS A 148 -5.58 -7.48 -14.95
C LYS A 148 -6.46 -6.41 -15.58
N TRP A 149 -7.73 -6.34 -15.17
CA TRP A 149 -8.67 -5.32 -15.67
C TRP A 149 -8.20 -3.91 -15.36
N GLY A 150 -7.75 -3.67 -14.12
CA GLY A 150 -7.20 -2.38 -13.73
C GLY A 150 -5.96 -2.03 -14.54
N TYR A 151 -5.05 -2.98 -14.75
CA TYR A 151 -3.86 -2.76 -15.56
C TYR A 151 -4.27 -2.38 -16.99
N ASP A 152 -5.12 -3.17 -17.63
CA ASP A 152 -5.56 -2.93 -19.01
C ASP A 152 -6.22 -1.55 -19.16
N TYR A 153 -7.08 -1.15 -18.21
CA TYR A 153 -7.70 0.17 -18.17
C TYR A 153 -6.68 1.31 -18.05
N HIS A 154 -5.80 1.25 -17.04
CA HIS A 154 -4.81 2.29 -16.83
C HIS A 154 -3.74 2.32 -17.92
N ASN A 155 -3.56 1.22 -18.65
CA ASN A 155 -2.59 1.09 -19.73
C ASN A 155 -3.07 1.70 -21.06
N THR A 156 -4.33 2.14 -21.15
CA THR A 156 -4.85 2.89 -22.29
C THR A 156 -4.10 4.22 -22.49
N PRO A 157 -3.94 4.72 -23.74
CA PRO A 157 -3.23 5.98 -23.99
C PRO A 157 -3.81 7.17 -23.22
N GLU A 158 -5.13 7.24 -23.11
CA GLU A 158 -5.85 8.28 -22.37
C GLU A 158 -5.50 8.24 -20.87
N MET A 159 -5.60 7.06 -20.24
CA MET A 159 -5.31 6.92 -18.82
C MET A 159 -3.83 7.12 -18.52
N ARG A 160 -2.92 6.69 -19.40
CA ARG A 160 -1.49 6.99 -19.27
C ARG A 160 -1.21 8.49 -19.32
N LYS A 161 -1.92 9.24 -20.18
CA LYS A 161 -1.82 10.71 -20.22
C LYS A 161 -2.32 11.32 -18.91
N LYS A 162 -3.51 10.92 -18.47
CA LYS A 162 -4.10 11.36 -17.19
C LYS A 162 -3.17 11.07 -16.00
N ASN A 163 -2.57 9.88 -15.93
CA ASN A 163 -1.65 9.51 -14.86
C ASN A 163 -0.38 10.39 -14.87
N ARG A 164 0.18 10.71 -16.04
CA ARG A 164 1.38 11.58 -16.14
C ARG A 164 1.10 13.02 -15.76
N GLU A 165 -0.07 13.53 -16.13
CA GLU A 165 -0.52 14.90 -15.84
C GLU A 165 -1.02 15.06 -14.40
N LYS A 166 -1.27 13.93 -13.71
CA LYS A 166 -1.73 13.94 -12.33
C LYS A 166 -0.64 14.51 -11.43
N ASN A 167 -0.97 15.58 -10.72
CA ASN A 167 -0.10 16.18 -9.70
C ASN A 167 -0.25 15.44 -8.36
N GLN A 168 -0.13 14.12 -8.40
CA GLN A 168 -0.20 13.22 -7.25
C GLN A 168 1.18 12.58 -7.08
N PHE A 169 1.71 12.64 -5.88
CA PHE A 169 3.06 12.19 -5.51
C PHE A 169 3.03 10.89 -4.71
N ILE A 170 1.93 10.63 -3.99
CA ILE A 170 1.68 9.37 -3.29
C ILE A 170 0.31 8.80 -3.62
N GLN A 171 0.15 7.50 -3.44
CA GLN A 171 -1.16 6.83 -3.50
C GLN A 171 -1.51 6.28 -2.12
N TYR A 172 -2.70 6.62 -1.63
CA TYR A 172 -3.30 5.97 -0.47
C TYR A 172 -3.96 4.64 -0.85
N ALA A 173 -4.02 3.72 0.12
CA ALA A 173 -4.72 2.46 0.00
C ALA A 173 -6.19 2.68 -0.37
N ASP A 174 -6.66 1.92 -1.36
CA ASP A 174 -8.08 1.69 -1.58
C ASP A 174 -8.54 0.48 -0.76
N LEU A 175 -9.83 0.13 -0.90
CA LEU A 175 -10.41 -0.99 -0.18
C LEU A 175 -9.73 -2.33 -0.50
N SER A 176 -9.36 -2.56 -1.76
CA SER A 176 -8.67 -3.79 -2.17
C SER A 176 -7.28 -3.91 -1.53
N SER A 177 -6.58 -2.78 -1.46
CA SER A 177 -5.29 -2.68 -0.78
C SER A 177 -5.44 -2.92 0.72
N LEU A 178 -6.50 -2.38 1.35
CA LEU A 178 -6.76 -2.56 2.78
C LEU A 178 -7.01 -4.04 3.13
N VAL A 179 -7.86 -4.74 2.38
CA VAL A 179 -8.14 -6.17 2.56
C VAL A 179 -6.86 -7.00 2.45
N LYS A 180 -6.03 -6.69 1.46
CA LYS A 180 -4.72 -7.33 1.27
C LYS A 180 -3.80 -7.09 2.46
N MET A 181 -3.73 -5.86 2.96
CA MET A 181 -2.93 -5.50 4.14
C MET A 181 -3.43 -6.20 5.42
N LEU A 182 -4.74 -6.44 5.53
CA LEU A 182 -5.35 -7.21 6.62
C LEU A 182 -5.20 -8.73 6.45
N ASN A 183 -4.49 -9.19 5.41
CA ASN A 183 -4.25 -10.60 5.13
C ASN A 183 -5.55 -11.44 5.07
N MET A 184 -6.65 -10.80 4.66
CA MET A 184 -7.95 -11.46 4.58
C MET A 184 -8.06 -12.29 3.31
N ASN A 185 -8.60 -13.50 3.45
CA ASN A 185 -8.98 -14.33 2.32
C ASN A 185 -10.35 -13.89 1.84
N THR A 186 -10.43 -13.18 0.72
CA THR A 186 -11.71 -12.94 0.08
C THR A 186 -12.11 -14.18 -0.71
N GLY A 187 -12.64 -15.19 -0.01
CA GLY A 187 -13.29 -16.34 -0.65
C GLY A 187 -14.70 -15.95 -1.10
N GLY A 188 -15.17 -16.50 -2.24
CA GLY A 188 -16.52 -16.24 -2.76
C GLY A 188 -16.54 -15.39 -4.03
N GLY A 189 -17.75 -15.04 -4.49
CA GLY A 189 -17.91 -14.17 -5.66
C GLY A 189 -17.35 -12.77 -5.39
N VAL A 190 -17.01 -12.04 -6.46
CA VAL A 190 -16.43 -10.68 -6.38
C VAL A 190 -17.23 -9.74 -5.46
N MET A 191 -18.55 -9.88 -5.38
CA MET A 191 -19.41 -9.02 -4.56
C MET A 191 -19.35 -9.34 -3.07
N ASP A 192 -19.20 -10.61 -2.68
CA ASP A 192 -19.14 -11.00 -1.26
C ASP A 192 -17.87 -10.45 -0.61
N ALA A 193 -16.76 -10.57 -1.33
CA ALA A 193 -15.47 -9.97 -0.99
C ALA A 193 -15.54 -8.44 -0.79
N VAL A 194 -16.26 -7.75 -1.67
CA VAL A 194 -16.43 -6.30 -1.61
C VAL A 194 -17.30 -5.91 -0.42
N ASN A 195 -18.40 -6.62 -0.16
CA ASN A 195 -19.28 -6.34 0.96
C ASN A 195 -18.58 -6.58 2.31
N GLU A 196 -17.84 -7.68 2.44
CA GLU A 196 -17.06 -7.98 3.63
C GLU A 196 -16.01 -6.89 3.87
N ALA A 197 -15.29 -6.48 2.83
CA ALA A 197 -14.32 -5.40 2.91
C ALA A 197 -14.96 -4.07 3.31
N GLN A 198 -16.10 -3.71 2.72
CA GLN A 198 -16.81 -2.47 3.05
C GLN A 198 -17.29 -2.45 4.49
N SER A 199 -17.70 -3.60 5.03
CA SER A 199 -18.15 -3.70 6.43
C SER A 199 -17.06 -3.32 7.43
N LEU A 200 -15.78 -3.48 7.07
CA LEU A 200 -14.63 -3.07 7.90
C LEU A 200 -14.56 -1.55 8.11
N LEU A 201 -15.12 -0.78 7.16
CA LEU A 201 -15.17 0.68 7.23
C LEU A 201 -16.44 1.20 7.91
N LEU A 202 -17.33 0.32 8.36
CA LEU A 202 -18.51 0.69 9.14
C LEU A 202 -18.16 0.78 10.63
N GLN A 203 -18.89 1.63 11.33
CA GLN A 203 -18.80 1.69 12.79
C GLN A 203 -19.45 0.46 13.41
N LYS A 204 -18.80 -0.11 14.42
CA LYS A 204 -19.32 -1.19 15.27
C LYS A 204 -20.35 -0.69 16.29
#